data_AF-A0A6J1C8M9-F1
#
_entry.id   AF-A0A6J1C8M9-F1
#
_cell.length_a   1.000
_cell.length_b   1.000
_cell.length_c   1.000
_cell.angle_alpha   90.00
_cell.angle_beta   90.00
_cell.angle_gamma   90.00
#
_symmetry.space_group_name_H-M   'P 1'
#
loop_
_entity.id
_entity.type
_entity.pdbx_description
1 polymer ?
#
loop_
_entity_poly.entity_id
_entity_poly.type
_entity_poly.pdbx_seq_one_letter_code
_entity_poly.pdbx_strand_id
1 'polypeptide(L)'
;MCRFSWQFLRGLFNSPPLSSPIRAGPKQNQTETAKSKMEKESGMESIRHSTVSVNGINMHVAEKGEGPVVLFIHGFPELWYSWRHQILDLASRGYRKEIGNGIVMQEPGEIEAEFAKIGTERVMTEFLTYHTPKPLMLPKGKGFGHPLDTPIPLPPWLSHQDIQYYASKFDTKGFTAPINYYRNLDRNWELNAPFTGAQVKVPVKFIVGDLDLSYNSFGTKEYINSGEMKKDVPFLEEVVVMEGVGHFLQEEKPREISDHIYQFITKF
;
A
#
# COMPACT_ATOMS: atom_id res chain seq x y z
N MET A 1 -23.00 4.60 -25.91
CA MET A 1 -24.34 4.15 -25.45
C MET A 1 -24.11 3.37 -24.17
N CYS A 2 -24.76 3.61 -23.02
CA CYS A 2 -25.96 4.42 -22.72
C CYS A 2 -25.77 5.33 -21.49
N ARG A 3 -26.55 6.42 -21.41
CA ARG A 3 -26.78 7.24 -20.20
C ARG A 3 -28.21 7.00 -19.72
N PHE A 4 -28.41 6.54 -18.48
CA PHE A 4 -29.66 6.59 -17.68
C PHE A 4 -29.24 6.24 -16.23
N SER A 5 -29.78 6.78 -15.14
CA SER A 5 -30.76 7.86 -14.92
C SER A 5 -30.49 8.49 -13.54
N TRP A 6 -30.91 9.73 -13.29
CA TRP A 6 -30.75 10.45 -12.01
C TRP A 6 -32.13 10.82 -11.42
N GLN A 7 -32.17 11.15 -10.12
CA GLN A 7 -33.28 11.76 -9.33
C GLN A 7 -34.26 10.85 -8.55
N PHE A 8 -34.88 11.47 -7.53
CA PHE A 8 -35.75 10.97 -6.43
C PHE A 8 -34.99 10.17 -5.34
N LEU A 9 -35.04 10.51 -4.04
CA LEU A 9 -35.88 11.44 -3.25
C LEU A 9 -35.09 12.19 -2.14
N ARG A 10 -35.59 13.37 -1.74
CA ARG A 10 -35.17 14.10 -0.53
C ARG A 10 -36.21 13.96 0.60
N GLY A 11 -35.75 14.02 1.85
CA GLY A 11 -36.55 14.00 3.08
C GLY A 11 -36.24 12.74 3.91
N LEU A 12 -36.23 12.77 5.25
CA LEU A 12 -36.54 13.81 6.24
C LEU A 12 -35.85 13.39 7.55
N PHE A 13 -34.95 14.17 8.16
CA PHE A 13 -34.63 14.04 9.60
C PHE A 13 -34.08 15.35 10.19
N ASN A 14 -34.85 15.95 11.09
CA ASN A 14 -34.37 16.88 12.11
C ASN A 14 -34.16 16.09 13.40
N SER A 15 -32.98 16.19 14.02
CA SER A 15 -32.72 15.70 15.38
C SER A 15 -31.95 16.75 16.18
N PRO A 16 -32.24 16.94 17.49
CA PRO A 16 -31.67 18.02 18.29
C PRO A 16 -30.21 17.76 18.72
N PRO A 17 -29.46 18.79 19.15
CA PRO A 17 -28.07 18.65 19.55
C PRO A 17 -27.90 17.85 20.84
N LEU A 18 -26.91 16.95 20.85
CA LEU A 18 -26.47 16.24 22.05
C LEU A 18 -25.50 17.11 22.89
N SER A 19 -25.61 16.96 24.20
CA SER A 19 -24.92 17.78 25.21
C SER A 19 -23.44 17.41 25.42
N SER A 20 -22.73 18.36 26.06
CA SER A 20 -21.30 18.44 26.35
C SER A 20 -20.58 17.17 26.83
N PRO A 21 -19.25 17.04 26.58
CA PRO A 21 -18.48 15.82 26.83
C PRO A 21 -18.18 15.55 28.32
N ILE A 22 -18.21 14.26 28.68
CA ILE A 22 -17.73 13.76 29.98
C ILE A 22 -16.19 13.75 29.98
N ARG A 23 -15.60 14.36 31.00
CA ARG A 23 -14.16 14.54 31.16
C ARG A 23 -13.49 13.25 31.64
N ALA A 24 -12.80 12.54 30.76
CA ALA A 24 -11.95 11.40 31.14
C ALA A 24 -10.68 11.89 31.86
N GLY A 25 -10.35 11.29 33.00
CA GLY A 25 -9.09 11.54 33.72
C GLY A 25 -7.87 10.87 33.06
N PRO A 26 -6.64 11.28 33.40
CA PRO A 26 -5.44 10.79 32.74
C PRO A 26 -5.17 9.32 33.08
N LYS A 27 -5.00 8.50 32.04
CA LYS A 27 -4.32 7.19 32.13
C LYS A 27 -2.97 7.31 31.43
N GLN A 28 -1.88 7.10 32.17
CA GLN A 28 -0.52 7.13 31.63
C GLN A 28 0.30 5.92 32.11
N ASN A 29 1.33 5.58 31.35
CA ASN A 29 2.53 4.83 31.77
C ASN A 29 2.42 3.32 32.04
N GLN A 30 1.89 2.53 31.10
CA GLN A 30 2.40 1.15 30.86
C GLN A 30 2.58 0.80 29.37
N THR A 31 1.79 1.37 28.47
CA THR A 31 1.86 1.07 27.02
C THR A 31 3.02 1.77 26.30
N GLU A 32 3.42 2.97 26.72
CA GLU A 32 4.54 3.73 26.12
C GLU A 32 5.91 3.08 26.34
N THR A 33 6.12 2.43 27.48
CA THR A 33 7.40 1.78 27.85
C THR A 33 7.70 0.51 27.05
N ALA A 34 6.68 -0.21 26.58
CA ALA A 34 6.87 -1.35 25.68
C ALA A 34 7.21 -0.86 24.26
N LYS A 35 6.47 0.13 23.76
CA LYS A 35 6.64 0.70 22.42
C LYS A 35 8.03 1.31 22.22
N SER A 36 8.46 2.19 23.14
CA SER A 36 9.80 2.81 23.12
C SER A 36 10.96 1.83 23.30
N LYS A 37 10.71 0.60 23.78
CA LYS A 37 11.74 -0.44 23.86
C LYS A 37 11.88 -1.21 22.54
N MET A 38 10.76 -1.54 21.89
CA MET A 38 10.76 -2.23 20.59
C MET A 38 11.22 -1.32 19.44
N GLU A 39 10.89 -0.03 19.47
CA GLU A 39 11.37 0.97 18.50
C GLU A 39 12.90 1.17 18.58
N LYS A 40 13.49 1.01 19.77
CA LYS A 40 14.95 0.97 19.99
C LYS A 40 15.61 -0.29 19.45
N GLU A 41 15.06 -1.45 19.77
CA GLU A 41 15.64 -2.76 19.39
C GLU A 41 15.53 -3.03 17.88
N SER A 42 14.56 -2.43 17.18
CA SER A 42 14.37 -2.53 15.73
C SER A 42 15.15 -1.50 14.89
N GLY A 43 15.86 -0.55 15.53
CA GLY A 43 16.61 0.50 14.83
C GLY A 43 15.75 1.56 14.13
N MET A 44 14.43 1.49 14.24
CA MET A 44 13.49 2.43 13.58
C MET A 44 13.62 3.87 14.09
N GLU A 45 13.99 4.09 15.36
CA GLU A 45 14.29 5.43 15.90
C GLU A 45 15.36 6.20 15.10
N SER A 46 16.22 5.49 14.37
CA SER A 46 17.29 6.09 13.56
C SER A 46 16.88 6.52 12.15
N ILE A 47 15.58 6.43 11.83
CA ILE A 47 15.00 6.94 10.58
C ILE A 47 14.64 8.41 10.78
N ARG A 48 15.24 9.29 9.98
CA ARG A 48 14.93 10.73 10.01
C ARG A 48 13.62 10.95 9.26
N HIS A 49 12.70 11.69 9.88
CA HIS A 49 11.46 12.13 9.26
C HIS A 49 11.53 13.62 8.95
N SER A 50 11.08 14.00 7.76
CA SER A 50 11.01 15.39 7.32
C SER A 50 9.72 15.64 6.53
N THR A 51 9.44 16.92 6.26
CA THR A 51 8.37 17.35 5.37
C THR A 51 8.96 18.26 4.29
N VAL A 52 8.69 17.96 3.03
CA VAL A 52 9.24 18.68 1.87
C VAL A 52 8.09 19.23 1.04
N SER A 53 8.15 20.52 0.69
CA SER A 53 7.16 21.15 -0.20
C SER A 53 7.52 20.87 -1.66
N VAL A 54 6.74 20.05 -2.35
CA VAL A 54 6.95 19.62 -3.73
C VAL A 54 5.63 19.66 -4.51
N ASN A 55 5.65 20.14 -5.75
CA ASN A 55 4.47 20.17 -6.64
C ASN A 55 3.17 20.72 -5.99
N GLY A 56 3.29 21.75 -5.15
CA GLY A 56 2.15 22.36 -4.44
C GLY A 56 1.62 21.59 -3.22
N ILE A 57 2.24 20.47 -2.83
CA ILE A 57 1.89 19.69 -1.63
C ILE A 57 3.04 19.61 -0.63
N ASN A 58 2.71 19.34 0.63
CA ASN A 58 3.70 19.02 1.67
C ASN A 58 3.78 17.50 1.83
N MET A 59 4.87 16.91 1.34
CA MET A 59 5.13 15.48 1.34
C MET A 59 5.93 15.09 2.59
N HIS A 60 5.48 14.04 3.30
CA HIS A 60 6.26 13.41 4.37
C HIS A 60 7.33 12.52 3.75
N VAL A 61 8.56 12.61 4.25
CA VAL A 61 9.70 11.80 3.79
C VAL A 61 10.31 11.08 4.99
N ALA A 62 10.64 9.80 4.81
CA ALA A 62 11.35 8.96 5.77
C ALA A 62 12.69 8.52 5.15
N GLU A 63 13.81 8.98 5.73
CA GLU A 63 15.14 8.78 5.16
C GLU A 63 16.14 8.26 6.19
N LYS A 64 17.12 7.47 5.72
CA LYS A 64 18.23 6.93 6.51
C LYS A 64 19.35 6.49 5.57
N GLY A 65 20.60 6.69 5.98
CA GLY A 65 21.79 6.32 5.20
C GLY A 65 22.32 7.48 4.35
N GLU A 66 23.54 7.28 3.86
CA GLU A 66 24.29 8.18 2.98
C GLU A 66 24.67 7.41 1.70
N GLY A 67 25.23 8.07 0.69
CA GLY A 67 25.58 7.44 -0.59
C GLY A 67 24.51 7.59 -1.68
N PRO A 68 24.54 6.76 -2.73
CA PRO A 68 23.58 6.81 -3.85
C PRO A 68 22.12 6.66 -3.39
N VAL A 69 21.20 7.31 -4.09
CA VAL A 69 19.77 7.34 -3.71
C VAL A 69 19.02 6.16 -4.34
N VAL A 70 18.31 5.41 -3.49
CA VAL A 70 17.32 4.39 -3.85
C VAL A 70 15.93 4.91 -3.45
N LEU A 71 15.12 5.28 -4.44
CA LEU A 71 13.73 5.73 -4.23
C LEU A 71 12.81 4.51 -4.08
N PHE A 72 12.00 4.48 -3.02
CA PHE A 72 11.01 3.42 -2.79
C PHE A 72 9.60 3.96 -3.01
N ILE A 73 8.77 3.34 -3.85
CA ILE A 73 7.39 3.80 -4.11
C ILE A 73 6.46 2.71 -3.59
N HIS A 74 5.55 3.05 -2.67
CA HIS A 74 4.61 2.10 -2.07
C HIS A 74 3.26 2.07 -2.82
N GLY A 75 2.49 1.02 -2.62
CA GLY A 75 1.16 0.85 -3.21
C GLY A 75 0.02 1.28 -2.26
N PHE A 76 -1.07 0.52 -2.32
CA PHE A 76 -2.26 0.66 -1.49
C PHE A 76 -2.56 -0.68 -0.80
N PRO A 77 -3.02 -0.68 0.47
CA PRO A 77 -3.18 0.45 1.40
C PRO A 77 -1.89 0.68 2.22
N GLU A 78 -0.74 0.80 1.56
CA GLU A 78 0.56 0.86 2.20
C GLU A 78 0.93 2.24 2.78
N LEU A 79 2.11 2.32 3.41
CA LEU A 79 2.76 3.54 3.87
C LEU A 79 4.28 3.44 3.62
N TRP A 80 5.03 4.52 3.91
CA TRP A 80 6.51 4.45 4.01
C TRP A 80 6.99 3.27 4.89
N TYR A 81 6.18 2.89 5.87
CA TYR A 81 6.42 1.82 6.84
C TYR A 81 6.49 0.42 6.19
N SER A 82 5.83 0.19 5.05
CA SER A 82 5.91 -1.08 4.30
C SER A 82 7.34 -1.40 3.84
N TRP A 83 8.15 -0.36 3.62
CA TRP A 83 9.56 -0.47 3.25
C TRP A 83 10.52 -0.53 4.45
N ARG A 84 10.04 -0.58 5.71
CA ARG A 84 10.87 -0.46 6.92
C ARG A 84 12.07 -1.41 6.95
N HIS A 85 11.93 -2.61 6.41
CA HIS A 85 13.02 -3.59 6.37
C HIS A 85 14.10 -3.22 5.33
N GLN A 86 13.71 -2.90 4.09
CA GLN A 86 14.62 -2.50 3.02
C GLN A 86 15.28 -1.14 3.34
N ILE A 87 14.54 -0.26 4.01
CA ILE A 87 15.02 1.01 4.59
C ILE A 87 16.20 0.77 5.54
N LEU A 88 16.10 -0.21 6.43
CA LEU A 88 17.15 -0.51 7.41
C LEU A 88 18.31 -1.28 6.76
N ASP A 89 18.02 -2.29 5.95
CA ASP A 89 19.03 -3.11 5.29
C ASP A 89 19.89 -2.30 4.31
N LEU A 90 19.31 -1.59 3.33
CA LEU A 90 20.10 -0.82 2.36
C LEU A 90 20.85 0.36 3.00
N ALA A 91 20.34 0.91 4.11
CA ALA A 91 21.09 1.91 4.88
C ALA A 91 22.38 1.32 5.50
N SER A 92 22.35 0.05 5.93
CA SER A 92 23.55 -0.65 6.41
C SER A 92 24.55 -0.94 5.29
N ARG A 93 24.09 -0.95 4.03
CA ARG A 93 24.91 -1.17 2.81
C ARG A 93 25.33 0.12 2.09
N GLY A 94 25.08 1.30 2.66
CA GLY A 94 25.59 2.58 2.14
C GLY A 94 24.74 3.27 1.06
N TYR A 95 23.40 3.25 1.20
CA TYR A 95 22.47 3.96 0.30
C TYR A 95 21.49 4.90 1.04
N ARG A 96 21.08 5.99 0.37
CA ARG A 96 20.09 7.03 0.82
C ARG A 96 18.72 6.86 0.09
N LYS A 97 17.62 7.55 0.48
CA LYS A 97 16.24 7.20 0.05
C LYS A 97 15.11 8.25 0.28
N GLU A 98 14.03 8.19 -0.51
CA GLU A 98 12.77 9.00 -0.50
C GLU A 98 11.54 8.18 -1.05
N ILE A 99 10.25 8.62 -0.96
CA ILE A 99 9.02 7.76 -1.18
C ILE A 99 7.72 8.42 -1.80
N GLY A 100 6.85 7.66 -2.53
CA GLY A 100 5.50 8.04 -3.11
C GLY A 100 4.50 6.86 -3.40
N ASN A 101 3.25 7.07 -3.93
CA ASN A 101 2.08 6.12 -3.81
C ASN A 101 1.09 5.91 -5.03
N GLY A 102 0.20 4.87 -5.00
CA GLY A 102 -1.06 4.76 -5.82
C GLY A 102 -2.12 3.63 -5.51
N ILE A 103 -3.29 3.67 -6.21
CA ILE A 103 -4.41 2.68 -6.56
C ILE A 103 -5.83 2.58 -5.85
N VAL A 104 -6.94 2.34 -6.62
CA VAL A 104 -8.18 1.50 -6.27
C VAL A 104 -9.58 2.06 -5.81
N MET A 105 -10.60 2.27 -6.70
CA MET A 105 -12.09 1.94 -6.65
C MET A 105 -13.20 3.04 -6.55
N GLN A 106 -14.34 2.75 -7.24
CA GLN A 106 -15.74 3.22 -7.05
C GLN A 106 -16.04 4.74 -7.05
N GLU A 107 -17.33 5.11 -7.07
CA GLU A 107 -17.81 6.49 -6.87
C GLU A 107 -17.27 7.08 -5.54
N PRO A 108 -16.98 8.40 -5.47
CA PRO A 108 -16.50 9.06 -4.26
C PRO A 108 -17.38 8.83 -3.03
N GLY A 109 -16.81 8.21 -2.00
CA GLY A 109 -17.43 8.02 -0.69
C GLY A 109 -18.15 6.68 -0.48
N GLU A 110 -18.41 5.87 -1.52
CA GLU A 110 -19.14 4.60 -1.34
C GLU A 110 -18.31 3.57 -0.57
N ILE A 111 -17.13 3.24 -1.10
CA ILE A 111 -16.21 2.27 -0.49
C ILE A 111 -15.65 2.79 0.85
N GLU A 112 -15.43 4.10 0.99
CA GLU A 112 -15.03 4.69 2.27
C GLU A 112 -16.12 4.56 3.35
N ALA A 113 -17.40 4.65 2.98
CA ALA A 113 -18.52 4.42 3.90
C ALA A 113 -18.73 2.93 4.24
N GLU A 114 -18.25 2.00 3.41
CA GLU A 114 -18.18 0.57 3.77
C GLU A 114 -17.02 0.30 4.73
N PHE A 115 -15.81 0.83 4.44
CA PHE A 115 -14.65 0.71 5.34
C PHE A 115 -14.91 1.32 6.73
N ALA A 116 -15.62 2.44 6.80
CA ALA A 116 -16.04 3.04 8.07
C ALA A 116 -16.96 2.15 8.92
N LYS A 117 -17.73 1.23 8.31
CA LYS A 117 -18.57 0.24 9.03
C LYS A 117 -17.78 -0.99 9.47
N ILE A 118 -16.77 -1.37 8.68
CA ILE A 118 -15.90 -2.53 8.94
C ILE A 118 -14.88 -2.21 10.05
N GLY A 119 -14.42 -0.95 10.12
CA GLY A 119 -13.38 -0.49 11.03
C GLY A 119 -11.98 -0.65 10.43
N THR A 120 -11.15 0.38 10.56
CA THR A 120 -9.86 0.50 9.87
C THR A 120 -8.88 -0.64 10.19
N GLU A 121 -8.77 -1.05 11.45
CA GLU A 121 -7.92 -2.19 11.85
C GLU A 121 -8.32 -3.49 11.13
N ARG A 122 -9.63 -3.74 10.99
CA ARG A 122 -10.13 -4.89 10.24
C ARG A 122 -9.85 -4.74 8.74
N VAL A 123 -10.13 -3.59 8.15
CA VAL A 123 -9.82 -3.31 6.73
C VAL A 123 -8.33 -3.52 6.42
N MET A 124 -7.43 -3.02 7.27
CA MET A 124 -5.99 -3.21 7.12
C MET A 124 -5.59 -4.69 7.24
N THR A 125 -6.19 -5.43 8.18
CA THR A 125 -5.95 -6.86 8.34
C THR A 125 -6.36 -7.63 7.07
N GLU A 126 -7.55 -7.36 6.53
CA GLU A 126 -8.08 -8.00 5.32
C GLU A 126 -7.19 -7.77 4.10
N PHE A 127 -6.67 -6.55 3.92
CA PHE A 127 -5.75 -6.24 2.83
C PHE A 127 -4.39 -6.92 3.02
N LEU A 128 -3.73 -6.72 4.17
CA LEU A 128 -2.36 -7.20 4.40
C LEU A 128 -2.26 -8.73 4.49
N THR A 129 -3.37 -9.43 4.78
CA THR A 129 -3.42 -10.90 4.77
C THR A 129 -3.98 -11.49 3.47
N TYR A 130 -4.23 -10.69 2.44
CA TYR A 130 -4.80 -11.17 1.18
C TYR A 130 -3.81 -12.07 0.41
N HIS A 131 -4.08 -13.37 0.46
CA HIS A 131 -3.22 -14.43 -0.12
C HIS A 131 -3.94 -15.28 -1.18
N THR A 132 -5.09 -14.80 -1.67
CA THR A 132 -5.84 -15.51 -2.71
C THR A 132 -5.30 -15.12 -4.09
N PRO A 133 -4.86 -16.07 -4.94
CA PRO A 133 -4.29 -15.78 -6.27
C PRO A 133 -5.37 -15.43 -7.30
N LYS A 134 -6.15 -14.37 -7.04
CA LYS A 134 -7.29 -13.88 -7.85
C LYS A 134 -7.48 -12.37 -7.63
N PRO A 135 -8.18 -11.66 -8.53
CA PRO A 135 -8.53 -10.25 -8.28
C PRO A 135 -9.33 -10.09 -6.98
N LEU A 136 -8.94 -9.12 -6.14
CA LEU A 136 -9.74 -8.70 -4.99
C LEU A 136 -10.96 -7.91 -5.48
N MET A 137 -12.13 -8.52 -5.33
CA MET A 137 -13.41 -7.89 -5.64
C MET A 137 -14.11 -7.50 -4.34
N LEU A 138 -14.56 -6.25 -4.24
CA LEU A 138 -15.32 -5.72 -3.11
C LEU A 138 -16.72 -5.31 -3.61
N PRO A 139 -17.69 -6.24 -3.72
CA PRO A 139 -19.03 -5.92 -4.19
C PRO A 139 -19.77 -5.07 -3.15
N LYS A 140 -20.50 -4.06 -3.62
CA LYS A 140 -21.29 -3.16 -2.78
C LYS A 140 -22.16 -3.91 -1.77
N GLY A 141 -22.02 -3.55 -0.50
CA GLY A 141 -22.72 -4.15 0.64
C GLY A 141 -22.21 -5.53 1.07
N LYS A 142 -21.12 -6.04 0.47
CA LYS A 142 -20.53 -7.34 0.83
C LYS A 142 -19.12 -7.25 1.42
N GLY A 143 -18.45 -6.09 1.33
CA GLY A 143 -17.07 -5.95 1.78
C GLY A 143 -16.16 -7.05 1.20
N PHE A 144 -15.40 -7.72 2.08
CA PHE A 144 -14.48 -8.79 1.73
C PHE A 144 -15.14 -10.16 1.47
N GLY A 145 -16.47 -10.28 1.63
CA GLY A 145 -17.24 -11.48 1.25
C GLY A 145 -17.50 -12.50 2.37
N HIS A 146 -16.98 -12.27 3.59
CA HIS A 146 -17.22 -13.10 4.78
C HIS A 146 -17.69 -12.26 5.99
N PRO A 147 -18.29 -12.88 7.03
CA PRO A 147 -18.74 -12.19 8.23
C PRO A 147 -17.60 -11.46 8.98
N LEU A 148 -17.88 -10.26 9.49
CA LEU A 148 -16.87 -9.38 10.11
C LEU A 148 -16.29 -9.92 11.42
N ASP A 149 -17.01 -10.81 12.09
CA ASP A 149 -16.62 -11.53 13.29
C ASP A 149 -15.73 -12.76 13.01
N THR A 150 -15.56 -13.15 11.74
CA THR A 150 -14.67 -14.25 11.33
C THR A 150 -13.22 -13.90 11.69
N PRO A 151 -12.52 -14.63 12.57
CA PRO A 151 -11.13 -14.33 12.92
C PRO A 151 -10.21 -14.47 11.71
N ILE A 152 -9.30 -13.51 11.51
CA ILE A 152 -8.22 -13.62 10.52
C ILE A 152 -6.94 -14.03 11.27
N PRO A 153 -6.35 -15.20 10.98
CA PRO A 153 -5.05 -15.55 11.52
C PRO A 153 -3.97 -14.68 10.86
N LEU A 154 -3.14 -14.01 11.67
CA LEU A 154 -2.03 -13.22 11.14
C LEU A 154 -0.88 -14.14 10.68
N PRO A 155 -0.26 -13.89 9.52
CA PRO A 155 0.93 -14.61 9.10
C PRO A 155 2.14 -14.22 9.97
N PRO A 156 3.18 -15.06 10.09
CA PRO A 156 4.31 -14.81 11.00
C PRO A 156 5.11 -13.51 10.75
N TRP A 157 4.98 -12.92 9.56
CA TRP A 157 5.65 -11.68 9.19
C TRP A 157 4.86 -10.40 9.55
N LEU A 158 3.57 -10.52 9.90
CA LEU A 158 2.69 -9.39 10.19
C LEU A 158 2.27 -9.41 11.67
N SER A 159 2.70 -8.42 12.45
CA SER A 159 2.26 -8.29 13.85
C SER A 159 1.01 -7.43 14.00
N HIS A 160 0.30 -7.61 15.11
CA HIS A 160 -0.78 -6.70 15.53
C HIS A 160 -0.29 -5.24 15.64
N GLN A 161 0.99 -5.00 15.96
CA GLN A 161 1.53 -3.65 16.07
C GLN A 161 1.72 -2.99 14.71
N ASP A 162 2.08 -3.75 13.67
CA ASP A 162 2.16 -3.25 12.30
C ASP A 162 0.77 -2.84 11.80
N ILE A 163 -0.24 -3.70 12.01
CA ILE A 163 -1.63 -3.42 11.65
C ILE A 163 -2.13 -2.15 12.37
N GLN A 164 -1.87 -2.02 13.68
CA GLN A 164 -2.22 -0.83 14.44
C GLN A 164 -1.46 0.42 13.98
N TYR A 165 -0.21 0.30 13.51
CA TYR A 165 0.51 1.40 12.91
C TYR A 165 -0.23 1.92 11.67
N TYR A 166 -0.54 1.04 10.70
CA TYR A 166 -1.30 1.42 9.50
C TYR A 166 -2.66 2.01 9.86
N ALA A 167 -3.43 1.30 10.70
CA ALA A 167 -4.77 1.71 11.09
C ALA A 167 -4.78 3.12 11.70
N SER A 168 -3.86 3.44 12.60
CA SER A 168 -3.76 4.77 13.22
C SER A 168 -3.57 5.92 12.21
N LYS A 169 -2.94 5.66 11.06
CA LYS A 169 -2.76 6.66 10.00
C LYS A 169 -3.99 6.78 9.12
N PHE A 170 -4.59 5.64 8.75
CA PHE A 170 -5.83 5.63 7.96
C PHE A 170 -7.05 6.17 8.73
N ASP A 171 -7.12 5.97 10.05
CA ASP A 171 -8.11 6.63 10.92
C ASP A 171 -7.99 8.16 10.90
N THR A 172 -6.75 8.66 10.78
CA THR A 172 -6.47 10.12 10.77
C THR A 172 -6.67 10.75 9.39
N LYS A 173 -6.48 9.99 8.30
CA LYS A 173 -6.42 10.52 6.92
C LYS A 173 -7.53 10.03 5.99
N GLY A 174 -8.23 8.95 6.36
CA GLY A 174 -9.20 8.25 5.52
C GLY A 174 -8.55 7.54 4.32
N PHE A 175 -9.36 6.75 3.62
CA PHE A 175 -8.95 6.01 2.43
C PHE A 175 -9.16 6.77 1.12
N THR A 176 -9.88 7.90 1.11
CA THR A 176 -10.23 8.64 -0.11
C THR A 176 -9.02 9.05 -0.96
N ALA A 177 -7.96 9.57 -0.33
CA ALA A 177 -6.79 10.06 -1.05
C ALA A 177 -6.07 8.97 -1.87
N PRO A 178 -5.72 7.79 -1.30
CA PRO A 178 -5.14 6.71 -2.11
C PRO A 178 -6.13 6.13 -3.13
N ILE A 179 -7.39 5.88 -2.73
CA ILE A 179 -8.43 5.32 -3.61
C ILE A 179 -8.64 6.20 -4.86
N ASN A 180 -8.54 7.53 -4.71
CA ASN A 180 -8.61 8.48 -5.82
C ASN A 180 -7.56 8.24 -6.92
N TYR A 181 -6.39 7.66 -6.61
CA TYR A 181 -5.28 7.54 -7.57
C TYR A 181 -5.73 6.90 -8.87
N TYR A 182 -6.39 5.74 -8.80
CA TYR A 182 -6.95 5.21 -10.02
C TYR A 182 -8.45 4.83 -9.97
N ARG A 183 -9.21 5.61 -9.17
CA ARG A 183 -10.43 6.28 -9.69
C ARG A 183 -10.16 7.12 -10.95
N ASN A 184 -8.93 7.62 -11.13
CA ASN A 184 -8.46 8.21 -12.38
C ASN A 184 -7.95 7.17 -13.43
N LEU A 185 -8.22 5.84 -13.33
CA LEU A 185 -7.71 4.87 -14.33
C LEU A 185 -8.13 5.23 -15.76
N ASP A 186 -9.42 5.47 -15.98
CA ASP A 186 -9.95 5.81 -17.31
C ASP A 186 -9.31 7.09 -17.86
N ARG A 187 -9.16 8.10 -17.00
CA ARG A 187 -8.48 9.35 -17.34
C ARG A 187 -6.99 9.15 -17.62
N ASN A 188 -6.32 8.31 -16.85
CA ASN A 188 -4.92 7.96 -17.08
C ASN A 188 -4.77 7.19 -18.39
N TRP A 189 -5.71 6.32 -18.75
CA TRP A 189 -5.74 5.63 -20.04
C TRP A 189 -5.87 6.64 -21.21
N GLU A 190 -6.82 7.58 -21.13
CA GLU A 190 -6.96 8.66 -22.12
C GLU A 190 -5.68 9.49 -22.26
N LEU A 191 -5.09 9.91 -21.12
CA LEU A 191 -3.89 10.75 -21.09
C LEU A 191 -2.61 10.03 -21.54
N ASN A 192 -2.55 8.69 -21.44
CA ASN A 192 -1.41 7.90 -21.90
C ASN A 192 -1.49 7.49 -23.38
N ALA A 193 -2.56 7.84 -24.11
CA ALA A 193 -2.68 7.55 -25.54
C ALA A 193 -1.44 7.95 -26.39
N PRO A 194 -0.75 9.10 -26.15
CA PRO A 194 0.47 9.45 -26.88
C PRO A 194 1.66 8.49 -26.69
N PHE A 195 1.63 7.64 -25.66
CA PHE A 195 2.66 6.64 -25.36
C PHE A 195 2.33 5.24 -25.89
N THR A 196 1.28 5.09 -26.72
CA THR A 196 0.91 3.80 -27.32
C THR A 196 2.08 3.23 -28.13
N GLY A 197 2.58 2.05 -27.73
CA GLY A 197 3.74 1.40 -28.37
C GLY A 197 5.12 1.97 -27.97
N ALA A 198 5.18 2.90 -27.00
CA ALA A 198 6.44 3.35 -26.44
C ALA A 198 7.05 2.28 -25.51
N GLN A 199 8.36 2.11 -25.58
CA GLN A 199 9.10 1.13 -24.78
C GLN A 199 9.74 1.76 -23.54
N VAL A 200 9.80 1.01 -22.44
CA VAL A 200 10.56 1.39 -21.23
C VAL A 200 12.05 1.12 -21.45
N LYS A 201 12.84 2.19 -21.55
CA LYS A 201 14.28 2.14 -21.92
C LYS A 201 15.26 2.21 -20.74
N VAL A 202 14.80 2.06 -19.50
CA VAL A 202 15.67 1.90 -18.32
C VAL A 202 15.93 0.41 -18.03
N PRO A 203 17.06 0.03 -17.42
CA PRO A 203 17.26 -1.31 -16.88
C PRO A 203 16.19 -1.65 -15.85
N VAL A 204 15.64 -2.87 -15.89
CA VAL A 204 14.57 -3.32 -14.99
C VAL A 204 14.87 -4.71 -14.46
N LYS A 205 14.70 -4.93 -13.15
CA LYS A 205 14.45 -6.23 -12.55
C LYS A 205 13.02 -6.25 -12.03
N PHE A 206 12.26 -7.29 -12.36
CA PHE A 206 10.88 -7.47 -11.94
C PHE A 206 10.78 -8.65 -10.96
N ILE A 207 10.04 -8.46 -9.87
CA ILE A 207 9.90 -9.44 -8.78
C ILE A 207 8.42 -9.47 -8.39
N VAL A 208 7.84 -10.66 -8.27
CA VAL A 208 6.42 -10.84 -7.90
C VAL A 208 6.22 -12.14 -7.13
N GLY A 209 5.25 -12.16 -6.20
CA GLY A 209 4.80 -13.39 -5.56
C GLY A 209 3.92 -14.23 -6.51
N ASP A 210 4.02 -15.55 -6.46
CA ASP A 210 3.16 -16.42 -7.28
C ASP A 210 1.68 -16.41 -6.84
N LEU A 211 1.41 -16.00 -5.59
CA LEU A 211 0.06 -15.83 -5.02
C LEU A 211 -0.44 -14.37 -5.04
N ASP A 212 0.33 -13.46 -5.64
CA ASP A 212 -0.04 -12.06 -5.86
C ASP A 212 -1.33 -11.93 -6.70
N LEU A 213 -2.24 -11.06 -6.26
CA LEU A 213 -3.52 -10.85 -6.95
C LEU A 213 -3.35 -10.30 -8.38
N SER A 214 -2.43 -9.36 -8.58
CA SER A 214 -2.17 -8.67 -9.85
C SER A 214 -1.53 -9.63 -10.84
N TYR A 215 -0.57 -10.44 -10.39
CA TYR A 215 0.04 -11.51 -11.19
C TYR A 215 -1.01 -12.48 -11.73
N ASN A 216 -1.95 -12.89 -10.88
CA ASN A 216 -3.03 -13.81 -11.25
C ASN A 216 -4.30 -13.09 -11.79
N SER A 217 -4.18 -11.84 -12.25
CA SER A 217 -5.27 -11.05 -12.82
C SER A 217 -5.02 -10.67 -14.28
N PHE A 218 -6.11 -10.58 -15.06
CA PHE A 218 -6.18 -9.90 -16.37
C PHE A 218 -5.11 -10.28 -17.43
N GLY A 219 -4.59 -11.51 -17.41
CA GLY A 219 -3.58 -11.97 -18.37
C GLY A 219 -2.14 -11.58 -18.04
N THR A 220 -1.90 -11.01 -16.84
CA THR A 220 -0.58 -10.53 -16.40
C THR A 220 0.45 -11.65 -16.36
N LYS A 221 0.07 -12.83 -15.85
CA LYS A 221 0.90 -14.04 -15.82
C LYS A 221 1.35 -14.46 -17.21
N GLU A 222 0.46 -14.45 -18.18
CA GLU A 222 0.73 -14.80 -19.57
C GLU A 222 1.64 -13.76 -20.22
N TYR A 223 1.37 -12.47 -20.05
CA TYR A 223 2.19 -11.36 -20.58
C TYR A 223 3.64 -11.37 -20.06
N ILE A 224 3.84 -11.70 -18.78
CA ILE A 224 5.18 -11.83 -18.18
C ILE A 224 5.90 -13.08 -18.74
N ASN A 225 5.28 -14.26 -18.66
CA ASN A 225 5.94 -15.53 -18.93
C ASN A 225 6.10 -15.85 -20.44
N SER A 226 5.31 -15.23 -21.31
CA SER A 226 5.43 -15.37 -22.77
C SER A 226 6.60 -14.58 -23.39
N GLY A 227 7.21 -13.68 -22.61
CA GLY A 227 8.22 -12.75 -23.11
C GLY A 227 7.66 -11.52 -23.82
N GLU A 228 6.34 -11.32 -23.87
CA GLU A 228 5.75 -10.07 -24.37
C GLU A 228 6.24 -8.86 -23.54
N MET A 229 6.33 -8.99 -22.21
CA MET A 229 6.90 -7.96 -21.33
C MET A 229 8.32 -7.52 -21.74
N LYS A 230 9.13 -8.42 -22.29
CA LYS A 230 10.50 -8.12 -22.76
C LYS A 230 10.50 -7.30 -24.05
N LYS A 231 9.41 -7.28 -24.82
CA LYS A 231 9.25 -6.42 -26.01
C LYS A 231 8.97 -4.97 -25.60
N ASP A 232 8.13 -4.77 -24.60
CA ASP A 232 7.81 -3.43 -24.09
C ASP A 232 8.90 -2.89 -23.14
N VAL A 233 9.61 -3.78 -22.44
CA VAL A 233 10.73 -3.48 -21.55
C VAL A 233 12.03 -4.16 -22.06
N PRO A 234 12.66 -3.67 -23.14
CA PRO A 234 13.82 -4.31 -23.77
C PRO A 234 15.03 -4.51 -22.84
N PHE A 235 15.18 -3.71 -21.79
CA PHE A 235 16.25 -3.85 -20.78
C PHE A 235 15.78 -4.52 -19.47
N LEU A 236 14.69 -5.29 -19.51
CA LEU A 236 14.31 -6.21 -18.44
C LEU A 236 15.37 -7.31 -18.30
N GLU A 237 16.20 -7.27 -17.26
CA GLU A 237 17.27 -8.24 -17.03
C GLU A 237 16.76 -9.57 -16.50
N GLU A 238 15.81 -9.51 -15.56
CA GLU A 238 15.41 -10.66 -14.75
C GLU A 238 13.95 -10.53 -14.31
N VAL A 239 13.23 -11.65 -14.36
CA VAL A 239 11.89 -11.83 -13.80
C VAL A 239 12.01 -12.88 -12.70
N VAL A 240 11.70 -12.50 -11.47
CA VAL A 240 11.67 -13.41 -10.31
C VAL A 240 10.21 -13.64 -9.92
N VAL A 241 9.78 -14.89 -9.93
CA VAL A 241 8.48 -15.32 -9.40
C VAL A 241 8.75 -16.11 -8.12
N MET A 242 8.31 -15.58 -6.99
CA MET A 242 8.60 -16.14 -5.67
C MET A 242 7.50 -17.14 -5.26
N GLU A 243 7.86 -18.40 -5.03
CA GLU A 243 6.91 -19.46 -4.69
C GLU A 243 6.37 -19.32 -3.26
N GLY A 244 5.05 -19.41 -3.12
CA GLY A 244 4.33 -19.31 -1.85
C GLY A 244 4.24 -17.90 -1.28
N VAL A 245 4.43 -16.85 -2.08
CA VAL A 245 4.51 -15.44 -1.63
C VAL A 245 3.33 -14.62 -2.15
N GLY A 246 2.76 -13.80 -1.26
CA GLY A 246 1.62 -12.93 -1.57
C GLY A 246 2.02 -11.57 -2.18
N HIS A 247 1.11 -10.60 -2.05
CA HIS A 247 1.27 -9.27 -2.63
C HIS A 247 2.35 -8.41 -1.95
N PHE A 248 2.45 -8.49 -0.62
CA PHE A 248 3.34 -7.66 0.19
C PHE A 248 4.73 -8.31 0.37
N LEU A 249 5.34 -8.74 -0.73
CA LEU A 249 6.62 -9.46 -0.79
C LEU A 249 7.77 -8.76 -0.04
N GLN A 250 7.77 -7.43 0.02
CA GLN A 250 8.69 -6.59 0.79
C GLN A 250 8.53 -6.72 2.32
N GLU A 251 7.33 -7.04 2.81
CA GLU A 251 7.07 -7.31 4.23
C GLU A 251 7.16 -8.81 4.54
N GLU A 252 6.78 -9.69 3.59
CA GLU A 252 6.78 -11.14 3.77
C GLU A 252 8.18 -11.77 3.64
N LYS A 253 8.97 -11.37 2.64
CA LYS A 253 10.34 -11.87 2.36
C LYS A 253 11.38 -10.75 2.43
N PRO A 254 11.43 -9.96 3.51
CA PRO A 254 12.10 -8.66 3.52
C PRO A 254 13.59 -8.72 3.18
N ARG A 255 14.27 -9.78 3.64
CA ARG A 255 15.71 -10.00 3.38
C ARG A 255 15.98 -10.35 1.92
N GLU A 256 15.22 -11.27 1.33
CA GLU A 256 15.37 -11.72 -0.05
C GLU A 256 15.11 -10.57 -1.04
N ILE A 257 14.10 -9.74 -0.76
CA ILE A 257 13.84 -8.51 -1.52
C ILE A 257 14.99 -7.51 -1.38
N SER A 258 15.53 -7.32 -0.17
CA SER A 258 16.67 -6.42 0.04
C SER A 258 17.93 -6.90 -0.70
N ASP A 259 18.20 -8.21 -0.66
CA ASP A 259 19.30 -8.83 -1.38
C ASP A 259 19.13 -8.72 -2.90
N HIS A 260 17.92 -8.93 -3.44
CA HIS A 260 17.65 -8.72 -4.87
C HIS A 260 17.80 -7.26 -5.32
N ILE A 261 17.34 -6.29 -4.53
CA ILE A 261 17.53 -4.87 -4.83
C ILE A 261 19.03 -4.54 -4.84
N TYR A 262 19.75 -4.93 -3.78
CA TYR A 262 21.19 -4.69 -3.65
C TYR A 262 21.97 -5.29 -4.84
N GLN A 263 21.75 -6.57 -5.14
CA GLN A 263 22.41 -7.27 -6.26
C GLN A 263 22.14 -6.61 -7.63
N PHE A 264 20.95 -6.03 -7.82
CA PHE A 264 20.59 -5.35 -9.06
C PHE A 264 21.27 -3.97 -9.15
N ILE A 265 21.17 -3.14 -8.11
CA ILE A 265 21.72 -1.78 -8.16
C ILE A 265 23.26 -1.76 -8.17
N THR A 266 23.93 -2.76 -7.59
CA THR A 266 25.42 -2.86 -7.63
C THR A 266 26.01 -3.20 -9.00
N LYS A 267 25.17 -3.35 -10.04
CA LYS A 267 25.62 -3.52 -11.43
C LYS A 267 25.96 -2.18 -12.12
N PHE A 268 25.65 -1.06 -11.48
CA PHE A 268 25.74 0.30 -12.00
C PHE A 268 26.55 1.23 -11.08
#